data_AF-A0A7J8EYR2-F1
#
_entry.id   AF-A0A7J8EYR2-F1
#
_cell.length_a   1.000
_cell.length_b   1.000
_cell.length_c   1.000
_cell.angle_alpha   90.00
_cell.angle_beta   90.00
_cell.angle_gamma   90.00
#
_symmetry.space_group_name_H-M   'P 1'
#
loop_
_entity.id
_entity.type
_entity.pdbx_description
1 polymer ?
#
loop_
_entity_poly.entity_id
_entity_poly.type
_entity_poly.pdbx_seq_one_letter_code
_entity_poly.pdbx_strand_id
1 'polypeptide(L)'
;MWEGAPGFLYPPTNQPRFPSQVELTCGKSNRLARVSEPSTCVYALTFETPLVCHPHSLLVYPALPTALQQRWDQVEQNLADELITSQGYEKLLRALFEDAGYLKALEENDSAQQEGGTQGLEFETLESCNKAHKELSKEIKRLKSVLTQHGISYTKPAETSSSEHLGSKTPTHRTTEQLRGDLGLRGDTL
;
A
#
# COMPACT_ATOMS: atom_id res chain seq x y z
N MET A 1 -3.27 40.84 -20.47
CA MET A 1 -3.96 39.58 -20.77
C MET A 1 -2.89 38.55 -21.04
N TRP A 2 -2.49 37.80 -20.01
CA TRP A 2 -1.57 36.67 -20.14
C TRP A 2 -2.28 35.49 -19.49
N GLU A 3 -2.91 34.67 -20.33
CA GLU A 3 -3.46 33.38 -19.94
C GLU A 3 -2.36 32.33 -19.97
N GLY A 4 -2.38 31.44 -18.96
CA GLY A 4 -2.07 30.03 -19.16
C GLY A 4 -0.62 29.59 -19.04
N ALA A 5 -0.16 29.35 -17.81
CA ALA A 5 0.67 28.17 -17.52
C ALA A 5 0.52 27.78 -16.05
N PRO A 6 0.32 26.49 -15.76
CA PRO A 6 1.16 25.88 -14.74
C PRO A 6 1.71 24.55 -15.27
N GLY A 7 2.83 24.63 -15.97
CA GLY A 7 3.74 23.51 -16.06
C GLY A 7 4.48 23.43 -14.73
N PHE A 8 4.33 22.32 -14.00
CA PHE A 8 5.24 22.00 -12.91
C PHE A 8 6.63 21.84 -13.51
N LEU A 9 7.47 22.87 -13.38
CA LEU A 9 8.89 22.78 -13.66
C LEU A 9 9.47 21.77 -12.65
N TYR A 10 9.93 20.63 -13.15
CA TYR A 10 10.70 19.69 -12.32
C TYR A 10 11.91 20.44 -11.73
N PRO A 11 12.13 20.38 -10.41
CA PRO A 11 13.26 21.05 -9.80
C PRO A 11 14.58 20.48 -10.37
N PRO A 12 15.59 21.33 -10.63
CA PRO A 12 16.90 20.87 -11.07
C PRO A 12 17.50 19.89 -10.05
N THR A 13 18.27 18.92 -10.55
CA THR A 13 18.86 17.78 -9.78
C THR A 13 19.82 18.17 -8.65
N ASN A 14 20.10 19.47 -8.47
CA ASN A 14 20.97 20.05 -7.45
C ASN A 14 20.22 20.97 -6.46
N GLN A 15 18.95 20.72 -6.21
CA GLN A 15 18.21 21.43 -5.15
C GLN A 15 18.37 20.71 -3.81
N PRO A 16 18.62 21.44 -2.69
CA PRO A 16 18.64 20.83 -1.37
C PRO A 16 17.31 20.12 -1.10
N ARG A 17 17.38 18.81 -0.88
CA ARG A 17 16.23 18.02 -0.43
C ARG A 17 15.99 18.35 1.03
N PHE A 18 14.93 19.09 1.30
CA PHE A 18 14.51 19.36 2.67
C PHE A 18 13.91 18.09 3.28
N PRO A 19 14.36 17.65 4.46
CA PRO A 19 13.77 16.50 5.12
C PRO A 19 12.32 16.82 5.48
N SER A 20 11.44 15.87 5.20
CA SER A 20 10.05 15.91 5.64
C SER A 20 9.78 14.75 6.57
N GLN A 21 9.14 15.03 7.70
CA GLN A 21 8.68 14.04 8.64
C GLN A 21 7.16 13.96 8.55
N VAL A 22 6.66 12.77 8.24
CA VAL A 22 5.22 12.52 8.12
C VAL A 22 4.78 11.62 9.27
N GLU A 23 3.87 12.14 10.09
CA GLU A 23 3.17 11.39 11.13
C GLU A 23 1.80 10.96 10.60
N LEU A 24 1.49 9.67 10.70
CA LEU A 24 0.19 9.12 10.32
C LEU A 24 -0.70 8.99 11.56
N THR A 25 -1.93 9.49 11.50
CA THR A 25 -2.90 9.44 12.60
C THR A 25 -4.23 8.87 12.14
N CYS A 26 -4.94 8.18 13.03
CA CYS A 26 -6.25 7.62 12.71
C CYS A 26 -7.26 8.74 12.44
N GLY A 27 -7.93 8.69 11.30
CA GLY A 27 -8.95 9.67 10.92
C GLY A 27 -10.06 9.05 10.07
N LYS A 28 -11.16 9.79 9.89
CA LYS A 28 -12.33 9.32 9.11
C LYS A 28 -12.13 9.41 7.59
N SER A 29 -11.17 10.22 7.15
CA SER A 29 -10.90 10.53 5.75
C SER A 29 -9.40 10.77 5.56
N ASN A 30 -8.88 10.50 4.36
CA ASN A 30 -7.50 10.80 4.01
C ASN A 30 -7.33 12.32 3.85
N ARG A 31 -6.61 12.99 4.76
CA ARG A 31 -6.37 14.44 4.67
C ARG A 31 -5.12 14.87 5.43
N LEU A 32 -4.53 15.98 4.97
CA LEU A 32 -3.47 16.66 5.69
C LEU A 32 -4.06 17.46 6.86
N ALA A 33 -3.83 17.00 8.08
CA ALA A 33 -4.40 17.58 9.28
C ALA A 33 -3.55 18.73 9.83
N ARG A 34 -2.22 18.63 9.74
CA ARG A 34 -1.29 19.67 10.19
C ARG A 34 -0.06 19.75 9.29
N VAL A 35 0.48 20.95 9.15
CA VAL A 35 1.77 21.25 8.51
C VAL A 35 2.48 22.28 9.35
N SER A 36 3.75 22.04 9.65
CA SER A 36 4.57 22.96 10.44
C SER A 36 6.04 22.87 10.02
N GLU A 37 6.80 23.91 10.35
CA GLU A 37 8.26 23.96 10.20
C GLU A 37 8.87 24.14 11.60
N PRO A 38 9.06 23.05 12.37
CA PRO A 38 9.57 23.13 13.74
C PRO A 38 11.02 23.61 13.81
N SER A 39 11.80 23.41 12.74
CA SER A 39 13.15 23.94 12.58
C SER A 39 13.35 24.35 11.14
N THR A 40 14.20 25.36 10.91
CA THR A 40 14.48 25.90 9.58
C THR A 40 14.74 24.79 8.58
N CYS A 41 13.97 24.77 7.50
CA CYS A 41 14.07 23.81 6.41
C CYS A 41 13.74 22.35 6.76
N VAL A 42 13.01 22.10 7.85
CA VAL A 42 12.47 20.78 8.20
C VAL A 42 10.95 20.87 8.31
N TYR A 43 10.25 20.12 7.47
CA TYR A 43 8.79 20.13 7.46
C TYR A 43 8.24 18.95 8.24
N ALA A 44 7.33 19.22 9.17
CA ALA A 44 6.59 18.21 9.93
C ALA A 44 5.12 18.24 9.55
N LEU A 45 4.60 17.11 9.09
CA LEU A 45 3.24 16.94 8.59
C LEU A 45 2.51 15.88 9.41
N THR A 46 1.26 16.14 9.78
CA THR A 46 0.36 15.11 10.31
C THR A 46 -0.69 14.79 9.26
N PHE A 47 -0.74 13.54 8.82
CA PHE A 47 -1.72 13.05 7.85
C PHE A 47 -2.71 12.12 8.55
N GLU A 48 -3.99 12.45 8.46
CA GLU A 48 -5.07 11.62 8.96
C GLU A 48 -5.49 10.63 7.89
N THR A 49 -5.61 9.35 8.26
CA THR A 49 -6.07 8.30 7.35
C THR A 49 -6.82 7.19 8.11
N PRO A 50 -7.91 6.62 7.54
CA PRO A 50 -8.54 5.43 8.10
C PRO A 50 -7.62 4.20 8.14
N LEU A 51 -6.56 4.19 7.34
CA LEU A 51 -5.66 3.04 7.17
C LEU A 51 -4.82 2.73 8.42
N VAL A 52 -4.67 3.70 9.32
CA VAL A 52 -3.89 3.57 10.57
C VAL A 52 -4.76 3.48 11.83
N CYS A 53 -6.05 3.19 11.67
CA CYS A 53 -6.99 3.09 12.80
C CYS A 53 -6.98 1.73 13.51
N HIS A 54 -6.37 0.70 12.92
CA HIS A 54 -6.33 -0.64 13.49
C HIS A 54 -5.01 -0.85 14.26
N PRO A 55 -4.99 -1.58 15.40
CA PRO A 55 -3.76 -1.87 16.14
C PRO A 55 -2.71 -2.66 15.33
N HIS A 56 -3.15 -3.33 14.26
CA HIS A 56 -2.30 -4.07 13.32
C HIS A 56 -2.14 -3.33 11.97
N SER A 57 -2.27 -2.00 11.97
CA SER A 57 -1.99 -1.18 10.80
C SER A 57 -0.49 -1.10 10.52
N LEU A 58 -0.12 -1.00 9.24
CA LEU A 58 1.27 -0.85 8.77
C LEU A 58 2.21 -2.00 9.13
N LEU A 59 1.68 -3.20 9.40
CA LEU A 59 2.53 -4.38 9.59
C LEU A 59 3.14 -4.79 8.24
N VAL A 60 4.47 -4.93 8.23
CA VAL A 60 5.21 -5.32 7.03
C VAL A 60 5.18 -6.84 6.83
N TYR A 61 5.45 -7.60 7.90
CA TYR A 61 5.60 -9.05 7.81
C TYR A 61 4.36 -9.78 7.23
N PRO A 62 3.12 -9.54 7.71
CA PRO A 62 1.94 -10.23 7.18
C PRO A 62 1.59 -9.83 5.73
N ALA A 63 2.09 -8.68 5.26
CA ALA A 63 1.86 -8.22 3.89
C ALA A 63 2.81 -8.87 2.87
N LEU A 64 3.89 -9.50 3.33
CA LEU A 64 4.86 -10.17 2.47
C LEU A 64 4.30 -11.49 1.89
N PRO A 65 4.69 -11.87 0.67
CA PRO A 65 4.48 -13.23 0.15
C PRO A 65 5.11 -14.28 1.07
N THR A 66 4.49 -15.45 1.20
CA THR A 66 4.94 -16.53 2.10
C THR A 66 6.40 -16.92 1.89
N ALA A 67 6.89 -16.94 0.65
CA ALA A 67 8.29 -17.24 0.36
C ALA A 67 9.26 -16.19 0.97
N LEU A 68 8.87 -14.91 0.96
CA LEU A 68 9.66 -13.85 1.57
C LEU A 68 9.50 -13.82 3.10
N GLN A 69 8.34 -14.20 3.64
CA GLN A 69 8.17 -14.41 5.09
C GLN A 69 9.14 -15.47 5.61
N GLN A 70 9.21 -16.64 4.96
CA GLN A 70 10.13 -17.70 5.34
C GLN A 70 11.61 -17.27 5.26
N ARG A 71 11.96 -16.48 4.24
CA ARG A 71 13.31 -15.89 4.15
C ARG A 71 13.57 -14.92 5.29
N TRP A 72 12.60 -14.09 5.67
CA TRP A 72 12.72 -13.23 6.84
C TRP A 72 12.92 -14.08 8.10
N ASP A 73 12.09 -15.09 8.33
CA ASP A 73 12.20 -15.99 9.50
C ASP A 73 13.61 -16.57 9.63
N GLN A 74 14.20 -17.00 8.51
CA GLN A 74 15.59 -17.50 8.49
C GLN A 74 16.61 -16.42 8.84
N VAL A 75 16.41 -15.18 8.37
CA VAL A 75 17.30 -14.05 8.67
C VAL A 75 17.24 -13.68 10.16
N GLU A 76 16.05 -13.69 10.75
CA GLU A 76 15.85 -13.50 12.21
C GLU A 76 16.52 -14.61 13.00
N GLN A 77 16.33 -15.86 12.59
CA GLN A 77 16.97 -17.01 13.22
C GLN A 77 18.49 -16.91 13.15
N ASN A 78 19.05 -16.55 11.99
CA ASN A 78 20.50 -16.38 11.82
C ASN A 78 21.07 -15.26 12.69
N LEU A 79 20.30 -14.18 12.91
CA LEU A 79 20.71 -13.11 13.83
C LEU A 79 20.68 -13.61 15.28
N ALA A 80 19.62 -14.32 15.68
CA ALA A 80 19.49 -14.89 17.01
C ALA A 80 20.57 -15.94 17.32
N ASP A 81 20.97 -16.73 16.32
CA ASP A 81 22.06 -17.71 16.40
C ASP A 81 23.45 -17.08 16.26
N GLU A 82 23.54 -15.73 16.19
CA GLU A 82 24.78 -14.95 16.04
C GLU A 82 25.62 -15.33 14.79
N LEU A 83 24.98 -15.93 13.77
CA LEU A 83 25.62 -16.30 12.51
C LEU A 83 25.84 -15.09 11.59
N ILE A 84 25.09 -14.01 11.82
CA ILE A 84 25.22 -12.73 11.12
C ILE A 84 25.32 -11.58 12.11
N THR A 85 25.95 -10.49 11.67
CA THR A 85 26.00 -9.23 12.44
C THR A 85 24.72 -8.42 12.24
N SER A 86 24.46 -7.44 13.11
CA SER A 86 23.37 -6.47 12.93
C SER A 86 23.41 -5.75 11.58
N GLN A 87 24.62 -5.43 11.10
CA GLN A 87 24.81 -4.85 9.77
C GLN A 87 24.42 -5.84 8.66
N GLY A 88 24.78 -7.12 8.80
CA GLY A 88 24.40 -8.18 7.87
C GLY A 88 22.88 -8.35 7.82
N TYR A 89 22.23 -8.31 8.98
CA TYR A 89 20.78 -8.35 9.11
C TYR A 89 20.09 -7.20 8.35
N GLU A 90 20.51 -5.95 8.57
CA GLU A 90 19.96 -4.80 7.85
C GLU A 90 20.12 -4.90 6.32
N LYS A 91 21.28 -5.40 5.86
CA LYS A 91 21.53 -5.60 4.43
C LYS A 91 20.61 -6.66 3.82
N LEU A 92 20.42 -7.79 4.51
CA LEU A 92 19.53 -8.86 4.06
C LEU A 92 18.06 -8.43 4.05
N LEU A 93 17.63 -7.69 5.07
CA LEU A 93 16.29 -7.09 5.13
C LEU A 93 16.03 -6.11 4.00
N ARG A 94 17.00 -5.26 3.69
CA ARG A 94 16.91 -4.33 2.55
C ARG A 94 16.68 -5.09 1.25
N ALA A 95 17.50 -6.10 0.96
CA ALA A 95 17.34 -6.93 -0.23
C ALA A 95 15.97 -7.62 -0.28
N LEU A 96 15.47 -8.10 0.87
CA LEU A 96 14.13 -8.70 0.97
C LEU A 96 13.02 -7.70 0.63
N PHE A 97 13.13 -6.45 1.07
CA PHE A 97 12.16 -5.39 0.75
C PHE A 97 12.27 -4.87 -0.68
N GLU A 98 13.46 -4.93 -1.28
CA GLU A 98 13.65 -4.68 -2.70
C GLU A 98 12.99 -5.80 -3.53
N ASP A 99 13.22 -7.07 -3.17
CA ASP A 99 12.57 -8.24 -3.78
C ASP A 99 11.04 -8.19 -3.65
N ALA A 100 10.53 -7.66 -2.54
CA ALA A 100 9.10 -7.44 -2.30
C ALA A 100 8.53 -6.23 -3.06
N GLY A 101 9.38 -5.39 -3.66
CA GLY A 101 8.99 -4.15 -4.33
C GLY A 101 8.58 -3.01 -3.39
N TYR A 102 8.89 -3.11 -2.09
CA TYR A 102 8.59 -2.06 -1.10
C TYR A 102 9.63 -0.95 -1.12
N LEU A 103 10.88 -1.29 -1.42
CA LEU A 103 11.96 -0.35 -1.62
C LEU A 103 12.37 -0.36 -3.09
N LYS A 104 12.79 0.81 -3.59
CA LYS A 104 13.54 0.85 -4.85
C LYS A 104 14.95 0.38 -4.56
N ALA A 105 15.49 -0.47 -5.45
CA ALA A 105 16.90 -0.76 -5.45
C ALA A 105 17.67 0.56 -5.45
N LEU A 106 18.65 0.69 -4.58
CA LEU A 106 19.56 1.80 -4.64
C LEU A 106 20.32 1.64 -5.96
N GLU A 107 19.93 2.42 -6.98
CA GLU A 107 20.79 2.62 -8.13
C GLU A 107 22.05 3.31 -7.59
N GLU A 108 23.02 2.50 -7.16
CA GLU A 108 24.41 2.90 -7.17
C GLU A 108 24.64 3.43 -8.58
N ASN A 109 25.03 4.71 -8.64
CA ASN A 109 25.29 5.43 -9.88
C ASN A 109 26.40 4.71 -10.65
N ASP A 110 26.03 3.68 -11.40
CA ASP A 110 26.80 3.12 -12.47
C ASP A 110 25.83 2.80 -13.59
N SER A 111 25.81 3.73 -14.54
CA SER A 111 25.34 3.54 -15.89
C SER A 111 25.82 2.20 -16.45
N ALA A 112 24.96 1.20 -16.39
CA ALA A 112 24.99 0.05 -17.27
C ALA A 112 23.54 -0.44 -17.43
N GLN A 113 23.09 -0.39 -18.69
CA GLN A 113 21.92 -1.11 -19.17
C GLN A 113 21.82 -2.48 -18.49
N GLN A 114 20.62 -2.87 -18.08
CA GLN A 114 19.96 -4.09 -18.55
C GLN A 114 18.51 -4.08 -18.06
N GLU A 115 17.62 -4.12 -19.04
CA GLU A 115 16.22 -4.47 -18.91
C GLU A 115 16.06 -5.75 -18.08
N GLY A 116 15.08 -5.79 -17.19
CA GLY A 116 14.72 -7.04 -16.55
C GLY A 116 13.80 -6.89 -15.36
N GLY A 117 12.50 -6.95 -15.59
CA GLY A 117 11.57 -7.42 -14.56
C GLY A 117 10.44 -6.47 -14.16
N THR A 118 9.64 -6.00 -15.11
CA THR A 118 8.19 -5.88 -14.86
C THR A 118 7.49 -6.21 -16.17
N GLN A 119 6.74 -7.31 -16.19
CA GLN A 119 5.79 -7.62 -17.27
C GLN A 119 4.60 -6.64 -17.19
N GLY A 120 4.88 -5.33 -17.30
CA GLY A 120 3.89 -4.32 -17.59
C GLY A 120 3.70 -4.35 -19.09
N LEU A 121 2.55 -4.84 -19.54
CA LEU A 121 2.18 -4.97 -20.94
C LEU A 121 2.44 -3.67 -21.70
N GLU A 122 3.57 -3.63 -22.39
CA GLU A 122 4.02 -2.48 -23.17
C GLU A 122 3.28 -2.53 -24.51
N PHE A 123 2.14 -1.86 -24.57
CA PHE A 123 1.57 -1.52 -25.86
C PHE A 123 2.47 -0.45 -26.48
N GLU A 124 3.53 -0.89 -27.18
CA GLU A 124 4.53 -0.02 -27.81
C GLU A 124 3.92 0.98 -28.79
N THR A 125 2.72 0.70 -29.31
CA THR A 125 2.01 1.58 -30.24
C THR A 125 0.54 1.77 -29.87
N LEU A 126 -0.01 2.94 -30.19
CA LEU A 126 -1.42 3.28 -30.00
C LEU A 126 -2.36 2.32 -30.76
N GLU A 127 -1.90 1.78 -31.89
CA GLU A 127 -2.65 0.78 -32.64
C GLU A 127 -2.74 -0.57 -31.91
N SER A 128 -1.64 -1.02 -31.29
CA SER A 128 -1.64 -2.22 -30.44
C SER A 128 -2.57 -2.08 -29.22
N CYS A 129 -2.54 -0.91 -28.57
CA CYS A 129 -3.44 -0.58 -27.46
C CYS A 129 -4.91 -0.60 -27.89
N ASN A 130 -5.24 0.01 -29.03
CA ASN A 130 -6.60 0.02 -29.56
C ASN A 130 -7.10 -1.38 -29.92
N LYS A 131 -6.23 -2.23 -30.48
CA LYS A 131 -6.55 -3.62 -30.78
C LYS A 131 -6.85 -4.41 -29.50
N ALA A 132 -5.98 -4.29 -28.49
CA ALA A 132 -6.18 -4.96 -27.21
C ALA A 132 -7.43 -4.47 -26.49
N HIS A 133 -7.72 -3.17 -26.50
CA HIS A 133 -8.93 -2.60 -25.93
C HIS A 133 -10.19 -3.16 -26.61
N LYS A 134 -10.18 -3.33 -27.94
CA LYS A 134 -11.28 -3.94 -28.69
C LYS A 134 -11.50 -5.40 -28.29
N GLU A 135 -10.42 -6.19 -28.19
CA GLU A 135 -10.52 -7.59 -27.77
C GLU A 135 -11.01 -7.73 -26.32
N LEU A 136 -10.46 -6.95 -25.40
CA LEU A 136 -10.92 -6.92 -24.01
C LEU A 136 -12.40 -6.52 -23.91
N SER A 137 -12.82 -5.53 -24.69
CA SER A 137 -14.22 -5.09 -24.73
C SER A 137 -15.16 -6.19 -25.23
N LYS A 138 -14.74 -7.01 -26.21
CA LYS A 138 -15.51 -8.17 -26.68
C LYS A 138 -15.62 -9.21 -25.58
N GLU A 139 -14.52 -9.50 -24.89
CA GLU A 139 -14.49 -10.50 -23.82
C GLU A 139 -15.36 -10.09 -22.63
N ILE A 140 -15.33 -8.82 -22.22
CA ILE A 140 -16.22 -8.29 -21.19
C ILE A 140 -17.70 -8.46 -21.59
N LYS A 141 -18.05 -8.21 -22.86
CA LYS A 141 -19.42 -8.42 -23.34
C LYS A 141 -19.81 -9.90 -23.31
N ARG A 142 -18.91 -10.80 -23.73
CA ARG A 142 -19.12 -12.25 -23.69
C ARG A 142 -19.34 -12.74 -22.27
N LEU A 143 -18.47 -12.35 -21.33
CA LEU A 143 -18.57 -12.70 -19.91
C LEU A 143 -19.86 -12.17 -19.28
N LYS A 144 -20.24 -10.92 -19.57
CA LYS A 144 -21.53 -10.36 -19.12
C LYS A 144 -22.72 -11.16 -19.63
N SER A 145 -22.69 -11.60 -20.89
CA SER A 145 -23.73 -12.45 -21.48
C SER A 145 -23.85 -13.79 -20.72
N VAL A 146 -22.73 -14.44 -20.44
CA VAL A 146 -22.68 -15.69 -19.67
C VAL A 146 -23.22 -15.48 -18.25
N LEU A 147 -22.77 -14.44 -17.54
CA LEU A 147 -23.26 -14.13 -16.19
C LEU A 147 -24.77 -13.88 -16.17
N THR A 148 -25.28 -13.16 -17.16
CA THR A 148 -26.72 -12.89 -17.32
C THR A 148 -27.50 -14.18 -17.59
N GLN A 149 -26.96 -15.07 -18.44
CA GLN A 149 -27.56 -16.38 -18.73
C GLN A 149 -27.66 -17.27 -17.48
N HIS A 150 -26.70 -17.15 -16.56
CA HIS A 150 -26.69 -17.88 -15.29
C HIS A 150 -27.38 -17.14 -14.14
N GLY A 151 -28.03 -15.99 -14.39
CA GLY A 151 -28.75 -15.22 -13.37
C GLY A 151 -27.85 -14.53 -12.33
N ILE A 152 -26.57 -14.34 -12.63
CA ILE A 152 -25.59 -13.72 -11.73
C ILE A 152 -25.53 -12.21 -12.04
N SER A 153 -25.94 -11.38 -11.07
CA SER A 153 -25.90 -9.92 -11.22
C SER A 153 -24.47 -9.37 -11.10
N TYR A 154 -24.00 -8.64 -12.12
CA TYR A 154 -22.74 -7.90 -12.11
C TYR A 154 -23.00 -6.39 -12.14
N THR A 155 -22.80 -5.72 -11.02
CA THR A 155 -22.85 -4.25 -10.92
C THR A 155 -21.45 -3.66 -11.12
N LYS A 156 -21.31 -2.78 -12.12
CA LYS A 156 -20.11 -1.94 -12.27
C LYS A 156 -20.09 -0.93 -11.11
N PRO A 157 -19.01 -0.79 -10.32
CA PRO A 157 -18.91 0.32 -9.37
C PRO A 157 -18.87 1.62 -10.17
N ALA A 158 -19.89 2.46 -10.00
CA ALA A 158 -19.90 3.83 -10.52
C ALA A 158 -19.90 4.77 -9.31
N GLU A 159 -18.87 5.60 -9.24
CA GLU A 159 -18.80 6.76 -8.37
C GLU A 159 -19.87 7.79 -8.79
N THR A 160 -20.74 8.21 -7.87
CA THR A 160 -20.98 9.61 -7.44
C THR A 160 -22.41 9.86 -6.91
N SER A 161 -22.43 10.61 -5.79
CA SER A 161 -23.39 11.65 -5.38
C SER A 161 -24.77 11.31 -4.79
N SER A 162 -24.96 11.87 -3.58
CA SER A 162 -26.15 12.11 -2.75
C SER A 162 -27.55 11.84 -3.30
N SER A 163 -28.36 11.20 -2.46
CA SER A 163 -29.71 11.68 -2.12
C SER A 163 -30.12 11.21 -0.73
N GLU A 164 -30.66 12.15 0.05
CA GLU A 164 -31.11 11.97 1.42
C GLU A 164 -32.42 11.18 1.53
N HIS A 165 -32.57 10.58 2.71
CA HIS A 165 -33.82 10.40 3.47
C HIS A 165 -34.85 9.36 2.99
N LEU A 166 -35.00 8.28 3.76
CA LEU A 166 -36.16 8.03 4.63
C LEU A 166 -35.92 6.76 5.46
N GLY A 167 -35.93 6.92 6.77
CA GLY A 167 -35.59 5.86 7.72
C GLY A 167 -36.73 4.88 7.99
N SER A 168 -36.42 3.86 8.79
CA SER A 168 -37.28 3.39 9.88
C SER A 168 -36.67 2.21 10.65
N LYS A 169 -36.53 2.42 11.96
CA LYS A 169 -36.78 1.49 13.08
C LYS A 169 -35.68 0.48 13.47
N THR A 170 -35.03 0.81 14.58
CA THR A 170 -34.63 -0.15 15.65
C THR A 170 -35.84 -0.39 16.57
N PRO A 171 -35.98 -1.58 17.22
CA PRO A 171 -35.38 -1.75 18.56
C PRO A 171 -34.83 -3.17 18.90
N THR A 172 -33.66 -3.16 19.55
CA THR A 172 -33.27 -3.86 20.81
C THR A 172 -33.49 -5.38 20.97
N HIS A 173 -32.41 -6.17 21.11
CA HIS A 173 -31.88 -6.64 22.42
C HIS A 173 -30.62 -7.53 22.25
N ARG A 174 -29.71 -7.42 23.22
CA ARG A 174 -28.37 -8.06 23.34
C ARG A 174 -28.43 -9.59 23.52
N THR A 175 -27.34 -10.29 23.15
CA THR A 175 -26.36 -10.99 24.03
C THR A 175 -25.31 -11.68 23.12
N THR A 176 -24.13 -11.08 22.89
CA THR A 176 -22.82 -11.45 23.47
C THR A 176 -22.49 -12.96 23.43
N GLU A 177 -21.90 -13.43 22.33
CA GLU A 177 -21.07 -14.64 22.33
C GLU A 177 -19.60 -14.24 22.50
N GLN A 178 -19.05 -14.65 23.62
CA GLN A 178 -17.72 -14.35 24.13
C GLN A 178 -16.75 -15.42 23.61
N LEU A 179 -15.86 -15.05 22.69
CA LEU A 179 -14.75 -15.90 22.26
C LEU A 179 -13.73 -15.99 23.40
N ARG A 180 -13.55 -17.21 23.89
CA ARG A 180 -12.65 -17.63 24.97
C ARG A 180 -11.19 -17.52 24.52
N GLY A 181 -10.45 -16.58 25.10
CA GLY A 181 -8.97 -16.60 25.12
C GLY A 181 -8.50 -16.93 26.53
N ASP A 182 -7.84 -18.08 26.69
CA ASP A 182 -7.16 -18.45 27.94
C ASP A 182 -5.91 -17.57 28.14
N LEU A 183 -5.77 -17.01 29.34
CA LEU A 183 -4.57 -16.34 29.83
C LEU A 183 -3.71 -17.39 30.54
N GLY A 184 -2.52 -17.66 30.00
CA GLY A 184 -1.52 -18.51 30.64
C GLY A 184 -1.02 -17.89 31.95
N LEU A 185 -1.33 -18.57 33.05
CA LEU A 185 -0.89 -18.24 34.41
C LEU A 185 0.62 -18.46 34.58
N ARG A 186 1.25 -17.42 35.12
CA ARG A 186 2.61 -17.34 35.65
C ARG A 186 2.77 -18.34 36.80
N GLY A 187 3.73 -19.26 36.70
CA GLY A 187 4.12 -20.14 37.80
C GLY A 187 5.37 -19.59 38.49
N ASP A 188 5.22 -19.03 39.69
CA ASP A 188 6.31 -18.90 40.66
C ASP A 188 6.32 -20.17 41.52
N THR A 189 7.46 -20.84 41.62
CA THR A 189 7.68 -21.92 42.59
C THR A 189 8.91 -21.57 43.41
N LEU A 190 8.65 -21.39 44.72
CA LEU A 190 9.49 -21.55 45.93
C LEU A 190 10.98 -21.21 45.86
#